data_AF-A0A3N6SFZ5-F1
#
_entry.id   AF-A0A3N6SFZ5-F1
#
_cell.length_a   1.000
_cell.length_b   1.000
_cell.length_c   1.000
_cell.angle_alpha   90.00
_cell.angle_beta   90.00
_cell.angle_gamma   90.00
#
_symmetry.space_group_name_H-M   'P 1'
#
loop_
_entity.id
_entity.type
_entity.pdbx_description
1 polymer ?
#
loop_
_entity_poly.entity_id
_entity_poly.type
_entity_poly.pdbx_seq_one_letter_code
_entity_poly.pdbx_strand_id
1 'polypeptide(L)' 'MKSNLIRCISVFLGILIASSLLSGAKVIFLNWYAFPEALSKFFVMLLCFFGVIKIVELIFLVFLKKDL' A
#
# COMPACT_ATOMS: atom_id res chain seq x y z
N MET A 1 11.57 7.27 -23.22
CA MET A 1 10.18 7.76 -23.10
C MET A 1 9.15 6.68 -22.77
N LYS A 2 9.05 5.56 -23.52
CA LYS A 2 8.03 4.51 -23.28
C LYS A 2 8.02 3.94 -21.84
N SER A 3 9.19 3.74 -21.24
CA SER A 3 9.31 3.21 -19.86
C SER A 3 8.69 4.13 -18.79
N ASN A 4 8.83 5.46 -18.95
CA ASN A 4 8.27 6.42 -17.99
C ASN A 4 6.73 6.44 -18.06
N LEU A 5 6.16 6.34 -19.26
CA LEU A 5 4.71 6.27 -19.45
C LEU A 5 4.12 5.02 -18.77
N ILE A 6 4.75 3.86 -18.96
CA ILE A 6 4.33 2.62 -18.31
C ILE A 6 4.38 2.78 -16.79
N ARG A 7 5.46 3.36 -16.25
CA ARG A 7 5.58 3.62 -14.81
C ARG A 7 4.46 4.50 -14.28
N CYS A 8 4.13 5.59 -14.99
CA CYS A 8 3.03 6.48 -14.58
C CYS A 8 1.68 5.75 -14.57
N ILE A 9 1.39 4.96 -15.61
CA ILE A 9 0.15 4.17 -15.69
C ILE A 9 0.10 3.14 -14.56
N SER A 10 1.19 2.44 -14.28
CA SER A 10 1.27 1.47 -13.19
C SER A 10 1.03 2.12 -11.83
N VAL A 11 1.61 3.30 -11.58
CA VAL A 11 1.39 4.05 -10.34
C VAL A 11 -0.08 4.49 -10.22
N PHE A 12 -0.66 5.01 -11.31
CA PHE A 12 -2.05 5.43 -11.33
C PHE A 12 -3.02 4.27 -11.06
N LEU A 13 -2.82 3.14 -11.73
CA LEU A 13 -3.61 1.93 -11.49
C LEU A 13 -3.43 1.41 -10.05
N GLY A 14 -2.20 1.46 -9.52
CA GLY A 14 -1.92 1.08 -8.13
C GLY A 14 -2.70 1.93 -7.13
N ILE A 15 -2.75 3.25 -7.34
CA ILE A 15 -3.52 4.18 -6.50
C ILE A 15 -5.02 3.87 -6.58
N LEU A 16 -5.56 3.61 -7.77
CA LEU A 16 -6.97 3.26 -7.95
C LEU A 16 -7.34 1.96 -7.23
N ILE A 17 -6.50 0.92 -7.37
CA ILE A 17 -6.72 -0.38 -6.71
C ILE A 17 -6.63 -0.22 -5.19
N ALA A 18 -5.60 0.47 -4.69
CA ALA A 18 -5.44 0.72 -3.26
C ALA A 18 -6.64 1.50 -2.68
N SER A 19 -7.10 2.54 -3.38
CA SER A 19 -8.27 3.33 -2.98
C SER A 19 -9.54 2.48 -2.92
N SER A 20 -9.72 1.57 -3.90
CA SER A 20 -10.85 0.63 -3.92
C SER A 20 -10.81 -0.39 -2.78
N LEU A 21 -9.62 -0.90 -2.44
CA LEU A 21 -9.43 -1.80 -1.29
C LEU A 21 -9.69 -1.08 0.04
N LEU A 22 -9.23 0.16 0.18
CA LEU A 22 -9.47 0.97 1.38
C LEU A 22 -10.96 1.32 1.57
N SER A 23 -11.66 1.61 0.47
CA SER A 23 -13.11 1.80 0.45
C SER A 23 -13.85 0.52 0.85
N GLY A 24 -13.52 -0.62 0.21
CA GLY A 24 -14.12 -1.91 0.52
C GLY A 24 -13.86 -2.40 1.95
N ALA A 25 -12.72 -2.04 2.53
CA ALA A 25 -12.39 -2.33 3.93
C ALA A 25 -13.10 -1.39 4.94
N LYS A 26 -13.86 -0.41 4.44
CA LYS A 26 -14.54 0.64 5.22
C LYS A 26 -13.57 1.48 6.05
N VAL A 27 -12.38 1.74 5.52
CA VAL A 27 -11.35 2.56 6.20
C VAL A 27 -11.49 4.02 5.77
N ILE A 28 -11.39 4.30 4.47
CA ILE A 28 -11.52 5.64 3.87
C ILE A 28 -12.14 5.56 2.46
N PHE A 29 -12.63 6.69 1.93
CA PHE A 29 -13.30 6.77 0.62
C PHE A 29 -14.60 5.95 0.49
N LEU A 30 -15.45 5.96 1.52
CA LEU A 30 -16.70 5.18 1.60
C LEU A 30 -17.68 5.36 0.43
N ASN A 31 -17.60 6.49 -0.29
CA ASN A 31 -18.45 6.79 -1.45
C ASN A 31 -17.82 6.38 -2.80
N TRP A 32 -16.63 5.76 -2.79
CA TRP A 32 -15.90 5.33 -3.99
C TRP A 32 -16.16 3.85 -4.30
N TYR A 33 -15.80 3.42 -5.51
CA TYR A 33 -15.87 2.01 -5.93
C TYR A 33 -15.18 1.12 -4.89
N ALA A 34 -15.91 0.14 -4.38
CA ALA A 34 -15.51 -0.71 -3.26
C ALA A 34 -15.38 -2.16 -3.71
N PHE A 35 -14.23 -2.77 -3.38
CA PHE A 35 -14.09 -4.23 -3.50
C PHE A 35 -14.88 -4.97 -2.41
N PRO A 36 -15.11 -6.29 -2.57
CA PRO A 36 -15.76 -7.11 -1.54
C PRO A 36 -15.07 -6.94 -0.18
N GLU A 37 -15.87 -6.77 0.88
CA GLU A 37 -15.39 -6.35 2.18
C GLU A 37 -14.35 -7.33 2.78
N ALA A 38 -14.62 -8.64 2.69
CA ALA A 38 -13.70 -9.66 3.22
C ALA A 38 -12.34 -9.66 2.51
N LEU A 39 -12.34 -9.57 1.18
CA LEU A 39 -11.10 -9.49 0.39
C LEU A 39 -10.35 -8.19 0.71
N SER A 40 -11.07 -7.08 0.77
CA SER A 40 -10.51 -5.77 1.04
C SER A 40 -9.80 -5.73 2.40
N LYS A 41 -10.47 -6.20 3.46
CA LYS A 41 -9.89 -6.30 4.80
C LYS A 41 -8.66 -7.21 4.83
N PHE A 42 -8.70 -8.34 4.12
CA PHE A 42 -7.57 -9.27 4.03
C PHE A 42 -6.35 -8.63 3.37
N PHE A 43 -6.52 -7.98 2.21
CA PHE A 43 -5.41 -7.33 1.52
C PHE A 43 -4.86 -6.13 2.29
N VAL A 44 -5.73 -5.31 2.89
CA VAL A 44 -5.30 -4.19 3.74
C VAL A 44 -4.49 -4.69 4.93
N MET A 45 -4.93 -5.78 5.57
CA MET A 45 -4.18 -6.42 6.67
C MET A 45 -2.79 -6.87 6.22
N LEU A 46 -2.69 -7.61 5.11
CA LEU A 46 -1.39 -8.08 4.60
C LEU A 46 -0.45 -6.91 4.26
N LEU A 47 -0.94 -5.91 3.54
CA LEU A 47 -0.16 -4.72 3.18
C LEU A 47 0.31 -3.96 4.43
N CYS A 48 -0.54 -3.88 5.45
CA CYS A 48 -0.19 -3.26 6.73
C CYS A 48 0.93 -4.04 7.43
N PHE A 49 0.82 -5.37 7.54
CA PHE A 49 1.88 -6.19 8.16
C PHE A 49 3.21 -6.05 7.43
N PHE A 50 3.22 -6.18 6.11
CA PHE A 50 4.45 -6.00 5.33
C PHE A 50 5.02 -4.58 5.47
N GLY A 51 4.16 -3.56 5.45
CA GLY A 51 4.55 -2.17 5.64
C GLY A 51 5.22 -1.95 7.00
N VAL A 52 4.61 -2.44 8.08
CA VAL A 52 5.16 -2.33 9.44
C VAL A 52 6.49 -3.07 9.55
N ILE A 53 6.60 -4.31 9.04
CA ILE A 53 7.87 -5.07 9.04
C ILE A 53 8.97 -4.28 8.33
N LYS A 54 8.68 -3.72 7.14
CA LYS A 54 9.66 -2.93 6.37
C LYS A 54 10.07 -1.64 7.08
N ILE A 55 9.13 -0.97 7.74
CA ILE A 55 9.43 0.22 8.55
C ILE A 55 10.34 -0.17 9.74
N VAL A 56 10.05 -1.26 10.43
CA VAL A 56 10.89 -1.75 11.55
C VAL A 56 12.29 -2.13 11.06
N GLU A 57 12.41 -2.86 9.95
CA GLU A 57 13.70 -3.17 9.32
C GLU A 57 14.49 -1.90 8.97
N LEU A 58 13.83 -0.90 8.39
CA LEU A 58 14.45 0.37 8.03
C LEU A 58 14.94 1.13 9.27
N ILE A 59 14.12 1.18 10.33
CA ILE A 59 14.50 1.78 11.62
C ILE A 59 15.73 1.08 12.17
N PHE A 60 15.72 -0.25 12.21
CA PHE A 60 16.84 -1.03 12.73
C PHE A 60 18.13 -0.81 11.94
N LEU A 61 18.05 -0.73 10.61
CA LEU A 61 19.19 -0.39 9.75
C LEU A 61 19.73 1.02 10.02
N VAL A 62 18.85 2.01 10.21
CA VAL A 62 19.25 3.39 10.54
C VAL A 62 19.92 3.46 11.91
N PHE A 63 19.42 2.72 12.90
CA PHE A 63 20.03 2.65 14.23
C PHE A 63 21.39 1.94 14.21
N LEU A 64 21.50 0.75 13.62
CA LEU A 64 22.77 0.03 13.52
C LEU A 64 23.85 0.81 12.76
N LYS A 65 23.47 1.55 11.71
CA LYS A 65 24.41 2.41 10.97
C LYS A 65 24.85 3.62 11.77
N LYS A 66 24.09 4.03 12.79
CA LYS A 66 24.44 5.17 13.65
C LYS A 66 25.49 4.82 14.70
N ASP A 67 25.62 3.54 15.05
CA ASP A 67 26.56 3.04 16.06
C ASP A 67 27.94 2.63 15.48
N LEU A 68 28.17 2.82 14.18
CA LEU A 68 29.37 2.39 13.42
C LEU A 68 30.10 3.61 12.83
#